data_AF-A0A4U0XTH1-F1
#
_entry.id   AF-A0A4U0XTH1-F1
#
_cell.length_a   1.000
_cell.length_b   1.000
_cell.length_c   1.000
_cell.angle_alpha   90.00
_cell.angle_beta   90.00
_cell.angle_gamma   90.00
#
_symmetry.space_group_name_H-M   'P 1'
#
loop_
_entity.id
_entity.type
_entity.pdbx_description
1 polymer ?
#
loop_
_entity_poly.entity_id
_entity_poly.type
_entity_poly.pdbx_seq_one_letter_code
_entity_poly.pdbx_strand_id
1 'polypeptide(L)'
;MTPTGGKLSNSRSSTSILGEHVWAFIDIKTRENGYYLSNRIKQLKDQPVTSPLSYLPYPEYNTGTWRKQWKGEHVTCKGARGKFLNESRDDIIQTYQGLPTGFPSPSVGSAEAVGLDEGICFDRYSRYGPYGLGDDQEEIPGWSNPRAKIDWSNVRWGELQNECLLINKDRYEPDARFKIVLAPRRGLTKEDVQSTISKGESSGPEYK
;
A
#
# COMPACT_ATOMS: atom_id res chain seq x y z
N MET A 1 13.31 -37.81 -71.72
CA MET A 1 11.96 -37.25 -71.49
C MET A 1 11.50 -37.64 -70.10
N THR A 2 10.95 -36.70 -69.34
CA THR A 2 10.07 -36.89 -68.15
C THR A 2 8.60 -37.06 -68.63
N PRO A 3 7.56 -37.23 -67.77
CA PRO A 3 7.47 -37.43 -66.30
C PRO A 3 7.13 -38.91 -65.95
N THR A 4 6.60 -39.38 -64.81
CA THR A 4 6.14 -38.86 -63.47
C THR A 4 6.37 -40.02 -62.43
N GLY A 5 6.13 -39.96 -61.10
CA GLY A 5 5.63 -38.92 -60.18
C GLY A 5 4.39 -39.36 -59.39
N GLY A 6 4.55 -39.81 -58.12
CA GLY A 6 3.46 -40.28 -57.22
C GLY A 6 3.88 -40.29 -55.73
N LYS A 7 2.94 -40.00 -54.82
CA LYS A 7 3.18 -39.59 -53.41
C LYS A 7 2.89 -40.67 -52.35
N LEU A 8 3.46 -40.45 -51.14
CA LEU A 8 3.06 -40.98 -49.81
C LEU A 8 3.32 -42.50 -49.58
N SER A 9 3.69 -42.97 -48.38
CA SER A 9 3.36 -42.46 -47.03
C SER A 9 4.56 -42.48 -46.04
N ASN A 10 4.30 -42.23 -44.75
CA ASN A 10 5.30 -41.88 -43.73
C ASN A 10 5.53 -42.99 -42.70
N SER A 11 6.80 -43.32 -42.41
CA SER A 11 7.23 -44.00 -41.18
C SER A 11 8.74 -43.86 -40.96
N ARG A 12 9.16 -42.98 -40.03
CA ARG A 12 10.44 -43.12 -39.33
C ARG A 12 10.27 -42.78 -37.86
N SER A 13 10.73 -43.70 -37.02
CA SER A 13 10.81 -43.57 -35.56
C SER A 13 12.11 -42.86 -35.15
N SER A 14 12.14 -42.39 -33.91
CA SER A 14 13.32 -41.95 -33.14
C SER A 14 14.07 -40.71 -33.62
N THR A 15 13.98 -39.65 -32.82
CA THR A 15 15.16 -39.09 -32.15
C THR A 15 14.79 -38.53 -30.78
N SER A 16 15.72 -38.59 -29.84
CA SER A 16 15.60 -37.98 -28.51
C SER A 16 15.80 -36.47 -28.56
N ILE A 17 15.01 -35.73 -27.78
CA ILE A 17 15.28 -34.33 -27.45
C ILE A 17 15.49 -34.27 -25.93
N LEU A 18 16.74 -34.05 -25.52
CA LEU A 18 17.11 -33.67 -24.15
C LEU A 18 17.25 -32.14 -24.13
N GLY A 19 16.44 -31.45 -23.32
CA GLY A 19 16.48 -29.98 -23.19
C GLY A 19 15.22 -29.40 -22.52
N GLU A 20 15.20 -28.08 -22.33
CA GLU A 20 14.00 -27.26 -22.04
C GLU A 20 13.23 -27.46 -20.71
N HIS A 21 13.78 -28.13 -19.68
CA HIS A 21 13.07 -28.36 -18.38
C HIS A 21 13.81 -27.85 -17.13
N VAL A 22 14.50 -26.71 -17.20
CA VAL A 22 15.21 -26.11 -16.03
C VAL A 22 14.91 -24.62 -15.77
N TRP A 23 14.45 -23.86 -16.78
CA TRP A 23 14.40 -22.38 -16.68
C TRP A 23 13.15 -21.78 -16.01
N ALA A 24 12.13 -22.58 -15.68
CA ALA A 24 10.85 -22.09 -15.14
C ALA A 24 10.89 -21.59 -13.67
N PHE A 25 12.00 -21.77 -12.94
CA PHE A 25 12.07 -21.49 -11.50
C PHE A 25 12.84 -20.22 -11.10
N ILE A 26 13.52 -19.55 -12.03
CA ILE A 26 14.43 -18.43 -11.70
C ILE A 26 13.72 -17.05 -11.74
N ASP A 27 12.71 -16.87 -12.61
CA ASP A 27 12.09 -15.56 -12.87
C ASP A 27 10.81 -15.28 -12.03
N ILE A 28 10.71 -15.88 -10.84
CA ILE A 28 9.62 -15.62 -9.88
C ILE A 28 10.02 -14.52 -8.87
N LYS A 29 11.25 -14.57 -8.35
CA LYS A 29 11.72 -13.68 -7.26
C LYS A 29 11.92 -12.21 -7.68
N THR A 30 11.89 -11.93 -8.97
CA THR A 30 11.99 -10.59 -9.57
C THR A 30 10.67 -9.83 -9.58
N ARG A 31 9.53 -10.46 -9.25
CA ARG A 31 8.18 -9.92 -9.52
C ARG A 31 7.29 -9.65 -8.29
N GLU A 32 7.81 -9.74 -7.07
CA GLU A 32 6.96 -9.62 -5.85
C GLU A 32 6.83 -8.17 -5.32
N ASN A 33 7.82 -7.30 -5.56
CA ASN A 33 7.81 -5.90 -5.10
C ASN A 33 6.99 -4.96 -6.03
N GLY A 34 5.66 -5.08 -6.04
CA GLY A 34 4.82 -4.11 -6.78
C GLY A 34 3.35 -4.40 -7.00
N TYR A 35 2.73 -5.39 -6.33
CA TYR A 35 1.36 -5.85 -6.63
C TYR A 35 0.28 -4.74 -6.66
N TYR A 36 0.40 -3.74 -5.78
CA TYR A 36 -0.55 -2.60 -5.72
C TYR A 36 -0.17 -1.45 -6.67
N LEU A 37 1.03 -1.45 -7.24
CA LEU A 37 1.48 -0.45 -8.22
C LEU A 37 0.91 -0.74 -9.62
N SER A 38 0.75 -2.02 -9.98
CA SER A 38 0.09 -2.43 -11.23
C SER A 38 -1.42 -2.20 -11.22
N ASN A 39 -2.06 -2.27 -10.04
CA ASN A 39 -3.51 -2.20 -9.87
C ASN A 39 -4.01 -0.84 -9.36
N ARG A 40 -3.18 0.22 -9.40
CA ARG A 40 -3.61 1.57 -8.99
C ARG A 40 -4.64 2.17 -9.95
N ILE A 41 -5.68 2.74 -9.36
CA ILE A 41 -6.45 3.82 -9.97
C ILE A 41 -5.49 5.01 -10.18
N LYS A 42 -5.31 5.47 -11.42
CA LYS A 42 -4.49 6.66 -11.72
C LYS A 42 -5.35 7.91 -11.96
N GLN A 43 -6.56 7.71 -12.48
CA GLN A 43 -7.72 8.60 -12.51
C GLN A 43 -8.87 7.83 -13.20
N LEU A 44 -10.08 8.38 -13.14
CA LEU A 44 -11.29 7.79 -13.71
C LEU A 44 -11.16 7.46 -15.22
N LYS A 45 -11.71 6.31 -15.61
CA LYS A 45 -12.26 6.04 -16.95
C LYS A 45 -13.53 5.21 -16.79
N ASP A 46 -14.53 5.45 -17.63
CA ASP A 46 -15.90 4.92 -17.47
C ASP A 46 -15.97 3.38 -17.52
N GLN A 47 -15.79 2.77 -16.35
CA GLN A 47 -15.93 1.35 -16.08
C GLN A 47 -16.59 1.20 -14.72
N PRO A 48 -17.78 0.60 -14.61
CA PRO A 48 -18.37 0.27 -13.32
C PRO A 48 -17.57 -0.88 -12.69
N VAL A 49 -16.56 -0.55 -11.88
CA VAL A 49 -15.69 -1.55 -11.26
C VAL A 49 -16.45 -2.24 -10.13
N THR A 50 -17.00 -3.42 -10.42
CA THR A 50 -17.82 -4.25 -9.52
C THR A 50 -17.04 -4.93 -8.39
N SER A 51 -15.74 -4.65 -8.24
CA SER A 51 -14.90 -5.18 -7.15
C SER A 51 -14.00 -4.10 -6.54
N PRO A 52 -13.74 -4.16 -5.21
CA PRO A 52 -13.02 -3.09 -4.53
C PRO A 52 -11.50 -3.18 -4.76
N LEU A 53 -10.92 -2.04 -5.19
CA LEU A 53 -9.52 -1.83 -5.53
C LEU A 53 -8.75 -1.16 -4.39
N SER A 54 -7.46 -1.46 -4.26
CA SER A 54 -6.62 -0.96 -3.16
C SER A 54 -6.30 0.53 -3.30
N TYR A 55 -6.60 1.31 -2.26
CA TYR A 55 -6.42 2.76 -2.20
C TYR A 55 -5.01 3.12 -1.73
N LEU A 56 -4.28 3.88 -2.56
CA LEU A 56 -2.94 4.36 -2.26
C LEU A 56 -2.89 5.89 -2.47
N PRO A 57 -3.11 6.70 -1.40
CA PRO A 57 -3.08 8.16 -1.48
C PRO A 57 -1.65 8.74 -1.55
N TYR A 58 -0.63 7.90 -1.38
CA TYR A 58 0.77 8.33 -1.28
C TYR A 58 1.46 8.39 -2.65
N PRO A 59 2.33 9.38 -2.89
CA PRO A 59 3.09 9.48 -4.14
C PRO A 59 4.18 8.41 -4.24
N GLU A 60 4.71 8.23 -5.46
CA GLU A 60 5.75 7.25 -5.77
C GLU A 60 7.14 7.68 -5.27
N TYR A 61 7.34 7.55 -3.95
CA TYR A 61 8.50 8.04 -3.19
C TYR A 61 9.89 7.60 -3.72
N ASN A 62 10.00 6.51 -4.48
CA ASN A 62 11.28 6.01 -4.98
C ASN A 62 11.54 6.32 -6.47
N THR A 63 10.69 7.12 -7.11
CA THR A 63 10.89 7.55 -8.52
C THR A 63 12.12 8.45 -8.68
N GLY A 64 12.74 8.41 -9.86
CA GLY A 64 13.88 9.27 -10.23
C GLY A 64 13.54 10.77 -10.35
N THR A 65 12.27 11.14 -10.30
CA THR A 65 11.80 12.52 -10.11
C THR A 65 11.72 12.87 -8.63
N TRP A 66 11.10 12.01 -7.80
CA TRP A 66 11.00 12.23 -6.35
C TRP A 66 12.39 12.32 -5.68
N ARG A 67 13.30 11.39 -6.01
CA ARG A 67 14.69 11.36 -5.51
C ARG A 67 15.55 12.57 -5.91
N LYS A 68 15.07 13.47 -6.78
CA LYS A 68 15.73 14.76 -7.10
C LYS A 68 15.23 15.92 -6.24
N GLN A 69 14.06 15.78 -5.64
CA GLN A 69 13.41 16.81 -4.82
C GLN A 69 13.50 16.49 -3.32
N TRP A 70 13.57 15.20 -2.97
CA TRP A 70 13.46 14.72 -1.60
C TRP A 70 14.59 13.74 -1.24
N LYS A 71 15.01 13.84 0.01
CA LYS A 71 16.04 13.04 0.67
C LYS A 71 15.51 11.66 1.08
N GLY A 72 16.39 10.67 1.12
CA GLY A 72 16.13 9.33 1.65
C GLY A 72 15.35 8.40 0.71
N GLU A 73 15.44 7.10 0.97
CA GLU A 73 14.64 6.07 0.30
C GLU A 73 13.42 5.71 1.16
N HIS A 74 12.27 5.48 0.53
CA HIS A 74 11.10 4.95 1.21
C HIS A 74 11.14 3.43 1.29
N VAL A 75 11.24 2.92 2.51
CA VAL A 75 10.91 1.53 2.86
C VAL A 75 9.48 1.51 3.40
N THR A 76 8.64 0.60 2.92
CA THR A 76 7.23 0.58 3.36
C THR A 76 7.09 0.03 4.79
N CYS A 77 6.02 0.40 5.49
CA CYS A 77 5.79 -0.05 6.86
C CYS A 77 5.46 -1.55 6.93
N LYS A 78 5.71 -2.15 8.09
CA LYS A 78 5.15 -3.44 8.49
C LYS A 78 3.73 -3.23 9.04
N GLY A 79 2.78 -4.06 8.61
CA GLY A 79 1.39 -4.06 9.05
C GLY A 79 1.15 -4.91 10.30
N ALA A 80 -0.07 -4.84 10.85
CA ALA A 80 -0.47 -5.58 12.05
C ALA A 80 -0.39 -7.12 11.84
N ARG A 81 -0.59 -7.59 10.60
CA ARG A 81 -0.45 -9.01 10.20
C ARG A 81 0.99 -9.45 9.95
N GLY A 82 1.99 -8.64 10.34
CA GLY A 82 3.42 -8.96 10.29
C GLY A 82 4.10 -8.88 8.92
N LYS A 83 3.32 -8.68 7.84
CA LYS A 83 3.80 -8.46 6.46
C LYS A 83 4.10 -6.99 6.18
N PHE A 84 4.76 -6.69 5.06
CA PHE A 84 4.86 -5.31 4.60
C PHE A 84 3.55 -4.83 3.95
N LEU A 85 3.24 -3.54 4.09
CA LEU A 85 2.01 -2.94 3.53
C LEU A 85 1.98 -2.95 1.99
N ASN A 86 3.12 -3.11 1.30
CA ASN A 86 3.17 -3.29 -0.16
C ASN A 86 2.96 -4.74 -0.62
N GLU A 87 2.80 -5.68 0.32
CA GLU A 87 2.56 -7.12 0.06
C GLU A 87 1.12 -7.51 0.43
N SER A 88 0.57 -6.92 1.50
CA SER A 88 -0.64 -7.41 2.17
C SER A 88 -1.91 -6.60 1.85
N ARG A 89 -2.73 -7.08 0.90
CA ARG A 89 -4.05 -6.49 0.56
C ARG A 89 -4.95 -6.41 1.79
N ASP A 90 -4.84 -7.42 2.64
CA ASP A 90 -5.54 -7.61 3.90
C ASP A 90 -5.26 -6.48 4.91
N ASP A 91 -4.17 -5.70 4.75
CA ASP A 91 -3.81 -4.52 5.55
C ASP A 91 -4.02 -3.17 4.81
N ILE A 92 -4.55 -3.16 3.58
CA ILE A 92 -4.76 -1.93 2.77
C ILE A 92 -6.26 -1.63 2.63
N ILE A 93 -6.63 -0.36 2.81
CA ILE A 93 -7.98 0.17 2.54
C ILE A 93 -8.35 -0.06 1.05
N GLN A 94 -9.56 -0.56 0.78
CA GLN A 94 -10.07 -0.70 -0.58
C GLN A 94 -11.13 0.37 -0.91
N THR A 95 -11.44 0.53 -2.19
CA THR A 95 -12.33 1.57 -2.77
C THR A 95 -13.06 1.04 -4.00
N TYR A 96 -14.25 1.57 -4.27
CA TYR A 96 -14.93 1.41 -5.56
C TYR A 96 -14.69 2.66 -6.42
N GLN A 97 -14.62 2.47 -7.74
CA GLN A 97 -14.59 3.59 -8.70
C GLN A 97 -16.02 4.05 -9.02
N GLY A 98 -16.19 5.37 -9.11
CA GLY A 98 -17.47 6.03 -9.38
C GLY A 98 -18.27 6.35 -8.13
N LEU A 99 -19.11 7.38 -8.24
CA LEU A 99 -20.13 7.71 -7.25
C LEU A 99 -21.45 6.96 -7.56
N PRO A 100 -22.26 6.62 -6.55
CA PRO A 100 -23.61 6.13 -6.76
C PRO A 100 -24.47 7.11 -7.57
N THR A 101 -25.36 6.59 -8.43
CA THR A 101 -26.30 7.43 -9.19
C THR A 101 -27.16 8.29 -8.26
N GLY A 102 -27.09 9.61 -8.42
CA GLY A 102 -27.82 10.56 -7.57
C GLY A 102 -27.13 10.88 -6.24
N PHE A 103 -25.86 10.50 -6.05
CA PHE A 103 -25.06 10.98 -4.91
C PHE A 103 -24.95 12.52 -4.96
N PRO A 104 -25.26 13.24 -3.88
CA PRO A 104 -25.31 14.70 -3.89
C PRO A 104 -23.92 15.33 -3.95
N SER A 105 -23.75 16.38 -4.74
CA SER A 105 -22.58 17.26 -4.66
C SER A 105 -22.48 17.92 -3.27
N PRO A 106 -21.27 18.23 -2.77
CA PRO A 106 -21.10 18.95 -1.51
C PRO A 106 -21.87 20.28 -1.50
N SER A 107 -22.63 20.56 -0.44
CA SER A 107 -23.39 21.80 -0.30
C SER A 107 -22.53 23.02 0.07
N VAL A 108 -21.34 22.78 0.64
CA VAL A 108 -20.32 23.79 0.97
C VAL A 108 -18.94 23.16 0.77
N GLY A 109 -18.04 23.87 0.09
CA GLY A 109 -16.70 23.39 -0.23
C GLY A 109 -16.66 22.35 -1.35
N SER A 110 -15.49 21.72 -1.54
CA SER A 110 -15.25 20.61 -2.46
C SER A 110 -14.10 19.77 -1.90
N ALA A 111 -14.09 18.48 -2.21
CA ALA A 111 -12.98 17.59 -1.87
C ALA A 111 -11.80 17.78 -2.85
N GLU A 112 -12.07 18.05 -4.13
CA GLU A 112 -11.03 18.43 -5.12
C GLU A 112 -10.22 19.65 -4.62
N ALA A 113 -10.88 20.64 -4.03
CA ALA A 113 -10.24 21.85 -3.48
C ALA A 113 -9.25 21.56 -2.32
N VAL A 114 -9.27 20.37 -1.73
CA VAL A 114 -8.29 19.88 -0.73
C VAL A 114 -7.49 18.67 -1.23
N GLY A 115 -7.50 18.41 -2.54
CA GLY A 115 -6.72 17.35 -3.18
C GLY A 115 -7.27 15.94 -2.99
N LEU A 116 -8.55 15.79 -2.63
CA LEU A 116 -9.24 14.51 -2.51
C LEU A 116 -9.95 14.16 -3.82
N ASP A 117 -9.92 12.88 -4.19
CA ASP A 117 -10.60 12.35 -5.38
C ASP A 117 -12.10 12.15 -5.08
N GLU A 118 -12.96 12.96 -5.70
CA GLU A 118 -14.43 12.83 -5.62
C GLU A 118 -14.96 11.65 -6.45
N GLY A 119 -14.11 11.00 -7.26
CA GLY A 119 -14.44 9.86 -8.13
C GLY A 119 -14.39 8.48 -7.45
N ILE A 120 -14.11 8.39 -6.15
CA ILE A 120 -13.99 7.12 -5.43
C ILE A 120 -14.94 7.03 -4.24
N CYS A 121 -15.47 5.82 -4.01
CA CYS A 121 -16.39 5.53 -2.91
C CYS A 121 -15.81 4.48 -1.95
N PHE A 122 -16.07 4.66 -0.65
CA PHE A 122 -15.65 3.75 0.41
C PHE A 122 -16.90 3.16 1.10
N ASP A 123 -17.11 1.85 1.01
CA ASP A 123 -18.04 1.16 1.90
C ASP A 123 -17.40 0.91 3.28
N ARG A 124 -18.21 0.56 4.29
CA ARG A 124 -17.75 0.33 5.66
C ARG A 124 -16.69 -0.76 5.76
N TYR A 125 -16.83 -1.86 5.01
CA TYR A 125 -15.92 -3.01 5.05
C TYR A 125 -14.67 -2.78 4.20
N SER A 126 -14.77 -2.15 3.03
CA SER A 126 -13.60 -1.74 2.25
C SER A 126 -12.72 -0.73 3.01
N ARG A 127 -13.32 0.12 3.87
CA ARG A 127 -12.59 1.07 4.72
C ARG A 127 -12.05 0.48 6.03
N TYR A 128 -12.86 -0.29 6.77
CA TYR A 128 -12.53 -0.73 8.13
C TYR A 128 -12.21 -2.22 8.27
N GLY A 129 -12.46 -3.02 7.24
CA GLY A 129 -12.11 -4.44 7.18
C GLY A 129 -10.61 -4.73 7.41
N PRO A 130 -9.67 -3.93 6.86
CA PRO A 130 -8.25 -4.07 7.20
C PRO A 130 -7.94 -3.92 8.70
N TYR A 131 -8.82 -3.26 9.45
CA TYR A 131 -8.75 -3.04 10.90
C TYR A 131 -9.70 -3.95 11.71
N GLY A 132 -10.22 -5.02 11.08
CA GLY A 132 -10.98 -6.08 11.74
C GLY A 132 -12.51 -6.00 11.64
N LEU A 133 -13.08 -4.99 10.97
CA LEU A 133 -14.54 -4.95 10.78
C LEU A 133 -15.00 -6.08 9.86
N GLY A 134 -15.74 -7.04 10.41
CA GLY A 134 -16.20 -8.23 9.68
C GLY A 134 -15.39 -9.50 9.94
N ASP A 135 -14.28 -9.42 10.70
CA ASP A 135 -13.50 -10.60 11.14
C ASP A 135 -14.37 -11.60 11.94
N ASP A 136 -15.51 -11.17 12.48
CA ASP A 136 -16.52 -11.95 13.21
C ASP A 136 -17.59 -12.61 12.30
N GLN A 137 -17.77 -12.11 11.08
CA GLN A 137 -18.80 -12.53 10.12
C GLN A 137 -18.19 -13.47 9.06
N GLU A 138 -18.92 -14.51 8.63
CA GLU A 138 -18.38 -15.48 7.65
C GLU A 138 -18.49 -14.96 6.22
N GLU A 139 -19.69 -14.53 5.81
CA GLU A 139 -19.96 -14.00 4.47
C GLU A 139 -20.61 -12.61 4.52
N ILE A 140 -20.17 -11.72 3.64
CA ILE A 140 -20.67 -10.34 3.52
C ILE A 140 -20.82 -10.03 2.02
N PRO A 141 -22.05 -9.79 1.51
CA PRO A 141 -22.28 -9.61 0.08
C PRO A 141 -21.42 -8.49 -0.55
N GLY A 142 -20.66 -8.84 -1.59
CA GLY A 142 -19.81 -7.90 -2.32
C GLY A 142 -18.42 -7.64 -1.70
N TRP A 143 -18.12 -8.21 -0.54
CA TRP A 143 -16.84 -8.06 0.16
C TRP A 143 -16.20 -9.43 0.47
N SER A 144 -14.96 -9.45 0.92
CA SER A 144 -14.26 -10.67 1.33
C SER A 144 -13.33 -10.37 2.50
N ASN A 145 -13.41 -11.20 3.53
CA ASN A 145 -12.64 -11.06 4.75
C ASN A 145 -11.10 -11.07 4.52
N PRO A 146 -10.32 -10.36 5.36
CA PRO A 146 -8.92 -10.64 5.56
C PRO A 146 -8.71 -12.14 5.83
N ARG A 147 -7.78 -12.76 5.10
CA ARG A 147 -7.50 -14.21 5.21
C ARG A 147 -6.75 -14.53 6.51
N ALA A 148 -5.96 -13.57 6.99
CA ALA A 148 -5.35 -13.61 8.30
C ALA A 148 -6.17 -12.72 9.26
N LYS A 149 -7.07 -13.35 10.02
CA LYS A 149 -7.63 -12.78 11.25
C LYS A 149 -6.53 -12.73 12.30
N ILE A 150 -6.47 -11.66 13.09
CA ILE A 150 -5.46 -11.48 14.14
C ILE A 150 -6.10 -10.99 15.44
N ASP A 151 -5.45 -11.23 16.57
CA ASP A 151 -5.88 -10.68 17.85
C ASP A 151 -5.51 -9.20 17.96
N TRP A 152 -6.48 -8.35 17.64
CA TRP A 152 -6.39 -6.89 17.71
C TRP A 152 -6.01 -6.36 19.10
N SER A 153 -6.27 -7.10 20.18
CA SER A 153 -5.91 -6.67 21.54
C SER A 153 -4.39 -6.76 21.81
N ASN A 154 -3.69 -7.62 21.08
CA ASN A 154 -2.24 -7.82 21.18
C ASN A 154 -1.42 -7.02 20.13
N VAL A 155 -2.06 -6.22 19.28
CA VAL A 155 -1.36 -5.41 18.26
C VAL A 155 -0.68 -4.19 18.91
N ARG A 156 0.65 -4.23 19.00
CA ARG A 156 1.48 -3.15 19.59
C ARG A 156 1.69 -1.99 18.60
N TRP A 157 0.62 -1.26 18.30
CA TRP A 157 0.57 -0.17 17.31
C TRP A 157 1.70 0.87 17.43
N GLY A 158 2.09 1.24 18.64
CA GLY A 158 3.18 2.19 18.89
C GLY A 158 4.55 1.68 18.42
N GLU A 159 4.78 0.36 18.45
CA GLU A 159 6.03 -0.24 17.96
C GLU A 159 6.05 -0.27 16.43
N LEU A 160 4.96 -0.68 15.77
CA LEU A 160 4.85 -0.62 14.30
C LEU A 160 5.08 0.81 13.75
N GLN A 161 4.57 1.83 14.47
CA GLN A 161 4.80 3.25 14.14
C GLN A 161 6.22 3.75 14.45
N ASN A 162 6.97 3.05 15.31
CA ASN A 162 8.37 3.37 15.61
C ASN A 162 9.32 2.62 14.68
N GLU A 163 9.09 1.32 14.43
CA GLU A 163 9.76 0.54 13.38
C GLU A 163 9.68 1.27 12.03
N CYS A 164 8.47 1.69 11.61
CA CYS A 164 8.32 2.36 10.32
C CYS A 164 8.98 3.76 10.27
N LEU A 165 9.07 4.49 11.40
CA LEU A 165 9.90 5.70 11.45
C LEU A 165 11.37 5.35 11.28
N LEU A 166 11.89 4.39 12.05
CA LEU A 166 13.32 4.06 12.10
C LEU A 166 13.85 3.61 10.73
N ILE A 167 13.08 2.82 9.97
CA ILE A 167 13.44 2.41 8.60
C ILE A 167 13.26 3.53 7.55
N ASN A 168 12.50 4.59 7.85
CA ASN A 168 12.32 5.76 6.98
C ASN A 168 13.11 7.00 7.47
N LYS A 169 13.89 6.89 8.55
CA LYS A 169 14.44 8.03 9.31
C LYS A 169 15.15 9.06 8.42
N ASP A 170 15.87 8.58 7.40
CA ASP A 170 16.71 9.40 6.53
C ASP A 170 15.90 10.25 5.53
N ARG A 171 14.59 10.03 5.43
CA ARG A 171 13.64 10.90 4.68
C ARG A 171 13.19 12.12 5.47
N TYR A 172 13.48 12.17 6.77
CA TYR A 172 13.08 13.24 7.67
C TYR A 172 14.31 14.04 8.13
N GLU A 173 14.07 15.20 8.74
CA GLU A 173 15.12 15.92 9.47
C GLU A 173 15.21 15.43 10.93
N PRO A 174 16.37 15.58 11.61
CA PRO A 174 16.61 14.97 12.92
C PRO A 174 15.63 15.39 14.03
N ASP A 175 14.99 16.55 13.88
CA ASP A 175 14.02 17.14 14.80
C ASP A 175 12.55 16.80 14.48
N ALA A 176 12.28 16.12 13.35
CA ALA A 176 10.92 15.87 12.84
C ALA A 176 10.00 15.02 13.74
N ARG A 177 10.53 14.42 14.82
CA ARG A 177 9.75 13.89 15.95
C ARG A 177 10.21 14.49 17.28
N PHE A 178 9.89 15.76 17.51
CA PHE A 178 9.88 16.31 18.87
C PHE A 178 8.80 15.63 19.73
N LYS A 179 9.12 15.35 21.00
CA LYS A 179 8.15 14.82 21.96
C LYS A 179 7.13 15.90 22.31
N ILE A 180 5.92 15.81 21.76
CA ILE A 180 4.83 16.75 22.08
C ILE A 180 4.45 16.59 23.56
N VAL A 181 4.92 17.52 24.39
CA VAL A 181 4.53 17.61 25.80
C VAL A 181 3.12 18.20 25.86
N LEU A 182 2.12 17.32 25.83
CA LEU A 182 0.68 17.64 26.02
C LEU A 182 0.38 18.01 27.49
N ALA A 183 1.10 18.99 28.02
CA ALA A 183 0.73 19.66 29.26
C ALA A 183 -0.52 20.52 29.00
N PRO A 184 -1.56 20.49 29.86
CA PRO A 184 -2.70 21.40 29.78
C PRO A 184 -2.27 22.83 30.11
N ARG A 185 -1.72 23.55 29.13
CA ARG A 185 -1.22 24.91 29.32
C ARG A 185 -2.39 25.88 29.50
N ARG A 186 -2.48 26.49 30.69
CA ARG A 186 -2.94 27.88 30.78
C ARG A 186 -2.01 28.70 29.88
N GLY A 187 -2.57 29.65 29.11
CA GLY A 187 -1.98 30.13 27.84
C GLY A 187 -0.46 30.41 27.88
N LEU A 188 0.24 29.98 26.80
CA LEU A 188 1.69 30.12 26.68
C LEU A 188 2.14 31.56 26.93
N THR A 189 3.11 31.73 27.82
CA THR A 189 3.85 32.98 27.97
C THR A 189 5.05 33.01 27.01
N LYS A 190 5.79 34.12 26.94
CA LYS A 190 6.94 34.24 26.02
C LYS A 190 8.16 33.46 26.51
N GLU A 191 8.28 33.33 27.82
CA GLU A 191 9.35 32.66 28.55
C GLU A 191 9.26 31.14 28.33
N ASP A 192 8.02 30.62 28.32
CA ASP A 192 7.65 29.25 27.94
C ASP A 192 8.25 28.86 26.58
N VAL A 193 8.05 29.69 25.54
CA VAL A 193 8.51 29.44 24.18
C VAL A 193 10.03 29.39 24.12
N GLN A 194 10.70 30.37 24.75
CA GLN A 194 12.15 30.45 24.81
C GLN A 194 12.77 29.22 25.51
N SER A 195 12.10 28.69 26.55
CA SER A 195 12.57 27.51 27.30
C SER A 195 12.52 26.21 26.50
N THR A 196 11.57 26.07 25.56
CA THR A 196 11.51 24.91 24.65
C THR A 196 12.63 24.94 23.61
N ILE A 197 13.02 26.12 23.13
CA ILE A 197 14.10 26.27 22.12
C ILE A 197 15.47 25.97 22.73
N SER A 198 15.71 26.34 24.00
CA SER A 198 17.00 26.11 24.67
C SER A 198 17.23 24.69 25.19
N LYS A 199 16.21 23.81 25.15
CA LYS A 199 16.29 22.41 25.63
C LYS A 199 16.28 21.37 24.51
N GLY A 200 17.03 21.62 23.45
CA GLY A 200 17.33 20.66 22.38
C GLY A 200 18.30 19.55 22.83
N GLU A 201 17.95 18.82 23.90
CA GLU A 201 18.80 17.82 24.54
C GLU A 201 18.51 16.42 23.97
N SER A 202 19.37 15.97 23.06
CA SER A 202 19.16 14.76 22.24
C SER A 202 19.43 13.45 23.00
N SER A 203 18.56 13.12 23.97
CA SER A 203 18.52 11.81 24.63
C SER A 203 17.40 10.94 24.05
N GLY A 204 17.73 10.14 23.04
CA GLY A 204 16.85 9.06 22.59
C GLY A 204 16.73 7.98 23.68
N PRO A 205 15.56 7.38 23.90
CA PRO A 205 15.40 6.33 24.91
C PRO A 205 16.17 5.06 24.53
N GLU A 206 17.05 4.62 25.42
CA GLU A 206 17.60 3.25 25.41
C GLU A 206 16.49 2.29 25.85
N TYR A 207 16.05 1.40 24.96
CA TYR A 207 15.09 0.35 25.27
C TYR A 207 15.81 -0.94 25.69
N LYS A 208 15.32 -1.56 26.76
CA LYS A 208 15.68 -2.90 27.23
C LYS A 208 14.55 -3.88 26.95
#